data_AF-A0A7Z7QYE2-F1
#
_entry.id   AF-A0A7Z7QYE2-F1
#
_cell.length_a   1.000
_cell.length_b   1.000
_cell.length_c   1.000
_cell.angle_alpha   90.00
_cell.angle_beta   90.00
_cell.angle_gamma   90.00
#
_symmetry.space_group_name_H-M   'P 1'
#
loop_
_entity.id
_entity.type
_entity.pdbx_description
1 polymer ?
#
loop_
_entity_poly.entity_id
_entity_poly.type
_entity_poly.pdbx_seq_one_letter_code
_entity_poly.pdbx_strand_id
1 'polypeptide(L)'
;MEKNESNITDVTQNEEQLDNSDEQSQQNEKTFSQEEVSQLIKERIARERKKSDERIKNAKENNDSNEVAYLLKGAKVTKVYGDQNSVSFVPGEKATELLFDSKPNSIVMLHNHPGQSGFSLNDLAVFTINNSIKTMTIVTNKGRIKFISKTEHFKEKVMKKMIANLLIEKSLDVISTKDIERLLKELYNNDNII
;
A
#
# COMPACT_ATOMS: atom_id res chain seq x y z
N MET A 1 23.56 18.40 87.08
CA MET A 1 24.13 17.26 87.83
C MET A 1 23.40 16.04 87.32
N GLU A 2 23.98 14.96 86.80
CA GLU A 2 25.35 14.49 86.60
C GLU A 2 25.29 13.39 85.51
N LYS A 3 26.36 13.33 84.69
CA LYS A 3 27.08 12.16 84.13
C LYS A 3 26.26 10.99 83.54
N ASN A 4 26.31 10.73 82.22
CA ASN A 4 27.37 10.05 81.44
C ASN A 4 27.88 8.73 82.05
N GLU A 5 27.62 7.63 81.32
CA GLU A 5 28.46 6.45 81.03
C GLU A 5 27.53 5.37 80.44
N SER A 6 27.87 4.53 79.46
CA SER A 6 28.86 4.47 78.39
C SER A 6 28.48 3.24 77.54
N ASN A 7 28.79 3.32 76.25
CA ASN A 7 28.61 2.34 75.17
C ASN A 7 28.97 0.86 75.49
N ILE A 8 28.35 -0.08 74.78
CA ILE A 8 28.97 -0.95 73.73
C ILE A 8 28.01 -2.09 73.32
N THR A 9 27.80 -2.21 72.01
CA THR A 9 27.59 -3.39 71.11
C THR A 9 26.52 -3.04 70.07
N ASP A 10 26.61 -3.31 68.79
CA ASP A 10 27.71 -3.59 67.85
C ASP A 10 27.06 -3.54 66.45
N VAL A 11 27.83 -3.13 65.44
CA VAL A 11 27.63 -3.34 63.98
C VAL A 11 26.39 -2.78 63.24
N THR A 12 26.61 -1.58 62.69
CA THR A 12 26.32 -1.06 61.34
C THR A 12 25.59 -1.87 60.25
N GLN A 13 24.70 -1.12 59.56
CA GLN A 13 24.45 -1.02 58.12
C GLN A 13 23.78 -2.20 57.38
N ASN A 14 22.56 -1.95 56.89
CA ASN A 14 22.09 -2.32 55.55
C ASN A 14 20.78 -1.57 55.25
N GLU A 15 20.91 -0.37 54.68
CA GLU A 15 19.88 0.25 53.84
C GLU A 15 20.17 -0.16 52.39
N GLU A 16 19.46 -1.17 51.90
CA GLU A 16 19.33 -1.59 50.50
C GLU A 16 18.10 -2.53 50.51
N GLN A 17 17.04 -2.40 49.72
CA GLN A 17 17.01 -2.16 48.29
C GLN A 17 15.71 -1.46 47.90
N LEU A 18 15.84 -0.41 47.08
CA LEU A 18 14.80 0.02 46.16
C LEU A 18 14.66 -1.07 45.09
N ASP A 19 13.48 -1.66 44.99
CA ASP A 19 13.12 -2.64 43.96
C ASP A 19 13.07 -1.93 42.60
N ASN A 20 14.23 -1.84 41.96
CA ASN A 20 14.40 -1.47 40.56
C ASN A 20 14.05 -2.71 39.71
N SER A 21 12.76 -2.89 39.40
CA SER A 21 12.33 -3.85 38.39
C SER A 21 12.31 -3.22 36.98
N ASP A 22 13.33 -2.43 36.64
CA ASP A 22 13.63 -1.92 35.30
C ASP A 22 14.90 -2.62 34.77
N GLU A 23 14.86 -3.95 34.65
CA GLU A 23 15.86 -4.70 33.90
C GLU A 23 15.26 -5.33 32.64
N GLN A 24 15.55 -4.65 31.53
CA GLN A 24 16.05 -5.26 30.29
C GLN A 24 15.10 -6.17 29.50
N SER A 25 14.15 -5.57 28.78
CA SER A 25 13.87 -6.02 27.42
C SER A 25 14.83 -5.31 26.45
N GLN A 26 16.11 -5.68 26.46
CA GLN A 26 17.00 -5.38 25.35
C GLN A 26 16.51 -6.18 24.15
N GLN A 27 15.76 -5.54 23.26
CA GLN A 27 15.59 -6.06 21.92
C GLN A 27 16.98 -6.11 21.29
N ASN A 28 17.54 -7.31 21.10
CA ASN A 28 18.75 -7.50 20.32
C ASN A 28 18.50 -6.92 18.92
N GLU A 29 19.02 -5.72 18.65
CA GLU A 29 19.09 -5.17 17.31
C GLU A 29 20.05 -6.03 16.50
N LYS A 30 19.51 -6.93 15.69
CA LYS A 30 20.32 -7.76 14.79
C LYS A 30 20.84 -6.87 13.67
N THR A 31 22.12 -6.50 13.73
CA THR A 31 22.79 -5.78 12.66
C THR A 31 23.09 -6.75 11.52
N PHE A 32 22.52 -6.50 10.34
CA PHE A 32 22.79 -7.29 9.14
C PHE A 32 24.01 -6.75 8.40
N SER A 33 24.81 -7.65 7.84
CA SER A 33 25.84 -7.28 6.86
C SER A 33 25.20 -6.76 5.56
N GLN A 34 25.95 -5.98 4.77
CA GLN A 34 25.48 -5.51 3.47
C GLN A 34 25.08 -6.67 2.54
N GLU A 35 25.78 -7.81 2.63
CA GLU A 35 25.51 -8.99 1.81
C GLU A 35 24.17 -9.64 2.18
N GLU A 36 23.87 -9.76 3.48
CA GLU A 36 22.59 -10.29 3.98
C GLU A 36 21.42 -9.36 3.59
N VAL A 37 21.60 -8.04 3.72
CA VAL A 37 20.60 -7.06 3.27
C VAL A 37 20.35 -7.20 1.77
N SER A 38 21.41 -7.32 0.97
CA SER A 38 21.34 -7.52 -0.48
C SER A 38 20.57 -8.80 -0.85
N GLN A 39 20.82 -9.91 -0.15
CA GLN A 39 20.10 -11.16 -0.35
C GLN A 39 18.62 -11.03 0.02
N LEU A 40 18.29 -10.43 1.16
CA LEU A 40 16.90 -10.20 1.58
C LEU A 40 16.13 -9.35 0.57
N ILE A 41 16.77 -8.32 0.00
CA ILE A 41 16.18 -7.50 -1.07
C ILE A 41 15.93 -8.34 -2.32
N LYS A 42 16.91 -9.15 -2.76
CA LYS A 42 16.75 -10.04 -3.93
C LYS A 42 15.61 -11.04 -3.74
N GLU A 43 15.54 -11.69 -2.58
CA GLU A 43 14.47 -12.64 -2.25
C GLU A 43 13.10 -11.96 -2.19
N ARG A 44 13.03 -10.74 -1.66
CA ARG A 44 11.80 -9.95 -1.67
C ARG A 44 11.35 -9.64 -3.09
N ILE A 45 12.26 -9.20 -3.96
CA ILE A 45 11.97 -8.92 -5.38
C ILE A 45 11.50 -10.20 -6.08
N ALA A 46 12.16 -11.33 -5.88
CA ALA A 46 11.79 -12.60 -6.49
C ALA A 46 10.39 -13.07 -6.04
N ARG A 47 10.06 -12.94 -4.75
CA ARG A 47 8.72 -13.26 -4.23
C ARG A 47 7.64 -12.39 -4.84
N GLU A 48 7.87 -11.09 -4.97
CA GLU A 48 6.89 -10.19 -5.57
C GLU A 48 6.71 -10.44 -7.07
N ARG A 49 7.79 -10.78 -7.79
CA ARG A 49 7.72 -11.24 -9.20
C ARG A 49 6.91 -12.53 -9.32
N LYS A 50 7.17 -13.54 -8.49
CA LYS A 50 6.41 -14.80 -8.50
C LYS A 50 4.91 -14.57 -8.28
N LYS A 51 4.54 -13.75 -7.29
CA LYS A 51 3.13 -13.37 -7.06
C LYS A 51 2.55 -12.65 -8.26
N SER A 52 3.34 -11.83 -8.94
CA SER A 52 2.94 -11.15 -10.18
C SER A 52 2.64 -12.14 -11.29
N ASP A 53 3.54 -13.10 -11.52
CA ASP A 53 3.39 -14.14 -12.54
C ASP A 53 2.19 -15.04 -12.25
N GLU A 54 1.93 -15.36 -10.98
CA GLU A 54 0.72 -16.11 -10.56
C GLU A 54 -0.57 -15.36 -10.89
N ARG A 55 -0.60 -14.03 -10.76
CA ARG A 55 -1.77 -13.22 -11.14
C ARG A 55 -1.98 -13.21 -12.66
N ILE A 56 -0.90 -13.01 -13.43
CA ILE A 56 -0.96 -13.06 -14.90
C ILE A 56 -1.39 -14.45 -15.38
N LYS A 57 -0.86 -15.51 -14.75
CA LYS A 57 -1.26 -16.89 -15.02
C LYS A 57 -2.74 -17.10 -14.71
N ASN A 58 -3.24 -16.62 -13.57
CA ASN A 58 -4.65 -16.74 -13.24
C ASN A 58 -5.54 -16.02 -14.26
N ALA A 59 -5.20 -14.81 -14.71
CA ALA A 59 -5.93 -14.12 -15.77
C ALA A 59 -5.95 -14.93 -17.06
N LYS A 60 -4.80 -15.50 -17.46
CA LYS A 60 -4.69 -16.34 -18.66
C LYS A 60 -5.54 -17.61 -18.58
N GLU A 61 -5.54 -18.28 -17.43
CA GLU A 61 -6.19 -19.59 -17.25
C GLU A 61 -7.68 -19.48 -16.91
N ASN A 62 -8.10 -18.40 -16.27
CA ASN A 62 -9.44 -18.29 -15.66
C ASN A 62 -10.25 -17.10 -16.17
N ASN A 63 -9.69 -16.26 -17.06
CA ASN A 63 -10.39 -15.09 -17.58
C ASN A 63 -9.96 -14.72 -19.01
N ASP A 64 -9.56 -15.68 -19.84
CA ASP A 64 -9.16 -15.43 -21.24
C ASP A 64 -8.09 -14.34 -21.43
N SER A 65 -7.21 -14.17 -20.44
CA SER A 65 -6.23 -13.09 -20.37
C SER A 65 -6.82 -11.67 -20.26
N ASN A 66 -8.12 -11.53 -19.98
CA ASN A 66 -8.79 -10.28 -19.63
C ASN A 66 -8.34 -9.75 -18.26
N GLU A 67 -8.84 -8.58 -17.88
CA GLU A 67 -8.47 -7.94 -16.62
C GLU A 67 -8.97 -8.73 -15.41
N VAL A 68 -8.12 -8.85 -14.41
CA VAL A 68 -8.44 -9.40 -13.10
C VAL A 68 -7.85 -8.47 -12.06
N ALA A 69 -8.72 -7.93 -11.20
CA ALA A 69 -8.32 -7.12 -10.07
C ALA A 69 -8.24 -7.95 -8.79
N TYR A 70 -7.33 -7.55 -7.93
CA TYR A 70 -7.05 -8.11 -6.63
C TYR A 70 -7.13 -6.98 -5.61
N LEU A 71 -8.12 -7.04 -4.72
CA LEU A 71 -8.27 -6.12 -3.60
C LEU A 71 -7.60 -6.73 -2.37
N LEU A 72 -6.53 -6.09 -1.90
CA LEU A 72 -5.75 -6.51 -0.75
C LEU A 72 -6.14 -5.64 0.45
N LYS A 73 -6.69 -6.27 1.48
CA LYS A 73 -7.02 -5.66 2.77
C LYS A 73 -6.32 -6.43 3.89
N GLY A 74 -5.13 -5.96 4.28
CA GLY A 74 -4.23 -6.73 5.14
C GLY A 74 -3.83 -8.05 4.48
N ALA A 75 -4.05 -9.18 5.17
CA ALA A 75 -3.77 -10.51 4.63
C ALA A 75 -4.88 -11.07 3.71
N LYS A 76 -6.04 -10.41 3.62
CA LYS A 76 -7.17 -10.89 2.82
C LYS A 76 -7.06 -10.41 1.38
N VAL A 77 -7.33 -11.30 0.44
CA VAL A 77 -7.34 -11.04 -1.01
C VAL A 77 -8.73 -11.35 -1.56
N THR A 78 -9.33 -10.37 -2.24
CA THR A 78 -10.58 -10.54 -2.99
C THR A 78 -10.30 -10.35 -4.47
N LYS A 79 -10.73 -11.29 -5.32
CA LYS A 79 -10.54 -11.21 -6.78
C LYS A 79 -11.80 -10.68 -7.45
N VAL A 80 -11.62 -9.93 -8.53
CA VAL A 80 -12.69 -9.42 -9.39
C VAL A 80 -12.28 -9.70 -10.82
N TYR A 81 -13.12 -10.40 -11.55
CA TYR A 81 -12.91 -10.72 -12.96
C TYR A 81 -13.59 -9.66 -13.82
N GLY A 82 -12.88 -9.18 -14.83
CA GLY A 82 -13.33 -8.17 -15.76
C GLY A 82 -13.30 -8.65 -17.20
N ASP A 83 -13.52 -7.71 -18.12
CA ASP A 83 -13.37 -7.91 -19.55
C ASP A 83 -12.00 -7.39 -20.02
N GLN A 84 -11.85 -7.21 -21.34
CA GLN A 84 -10.59 -6.77 -21.94
C GLN A 84 -10.17 -5.36 -21.52
N ASN A 85 -11.11 -4.52 -21.07
CA ASN A 85 -10.93 -3.08 -20.87
C ASN A 85 -11.16 -2.65 -19.42
N SER A 86 -11.86 -3.44 -18.60
CA SER A 86 -12.20 -3.05 -17.24
C SER A 86 -12.61 -4.22 -16.35
N VAL A 87 -12.41 -4.03 -15.04
CA VAL A 87 -13.15 -4.76 -14.00
C VAL A 87 -14.42 -4.01 -13.59
N SER A 88 -15.51 -4.74 -13.38
CA SER A 88 -16.79 -4.18 -12.94
C SER A 88 -16.93 -4.24 -11.42
N PHE A 89 -17.47 -3.19 -10.83
CA PHE A 89 -17.84 -3.12 -9.41
C PHE A 89 -19.33 -2.78 -9.31
N VAL A 90 -20.18 -3.80 -9.42
CA VAL A 90 -21.64 -3.64 -9.38
C VAL A 90 -22.11 -3.55 -7.92
N PRO A 91 -23.02 -2.62 -7.56
CA PRO A 91 -23.60 -2.56 -6.22
C PRO A 91 -24.20 -3.91 -5.78
N GLY A 92 -24.01 -4.28 -4.52
CA GLY A 92 -24.45 -5.57 -3.97
C GLY A 92 -23.46 -6.72 -4.16
N GLU A 93 -22.43 -6.57 -5.00
CA GLU A 93 -21.36 -7.56 -5.11
C GLU A 93 -20.36 -7.43 -3.95
N LYS A 94 -19.87 -8.57 -3.47
CA LYS A 94 -18.94 -8.65 -2.33
C LYS A 94 -17.72 -7.73 -2.47
N ALA A 95 -17.16 -7.61 -3.68
CA ALA A 95 -15.99 -6.78 -3.92
C ALA A 95 -16.33 -5.28 -3.88
N THR A 96 -17.51 -4.92 -4.37
CA THR A 96 -18.03 -3.55 -4.34
C THR A 96 -18.36 -3.12 -2.91
N GLU A 97 -19.07 -3.96 -2.15
CA GLU A 97 -19.33 -3.72 -0.73
C GLU A 97 -18.02 -3.61 0.07
N LEU A 98 -17.02 -4.44 -0.25
CA LEU A 98 -15.69 -4.33 0.36
C LEU A 98 -15.05 -2.95 0.12
N LEU A 99 -15.21 -2.38 -1.07
CA LEU A 99 -14.70 -1.03 -1.38
C LEU A 99 -15.47 0.05 -0.63
N PHE A 100 -16.79 -0.07 -0.49
CA PHE A 100 -17.63 0.91 0.22
C PHE A 100 -17.45 0.87 1.75
N ASP A 101 -17.40 -0.32 2.35
CA ASP A 101 -17.37 -0.49 3.81
C ASP A 101 -15.97 -0.32 4.41
N SER A 102 -14.93 -0.32 3.58
CA SER A 102 -13.56 -0.23 4.05
C SER A 102 -13.18 1.19 4.44
N LYS A 103 -12.41 1.31 5.52
CA LYS A 103 -11.82 2.59 5.95
C LYS A 103 -11.07 3.25 4.78
N PRO A 104 -11.03 4.59 4.72
CA PRO A 104 -10.21 5.29 3.74
C PRO A 104 -8.77 4.79 3.72
N ASN A 105 -8.17 4.73 2.53
CA ASN A 105 -6.78 4.37 2.33
C ASN A 105 -6.35 3.02 2.96
N SER A 106 -7.24 2.03 3.01
CA SER A 106 -6.97 0.71 3.62
C SER A 106 -6.82 -0.45 2.64
N ILE A 107 -7.06 -0.21 1.34
CA ILE A 107 -6.98 -1.23 0.29
C ILE A 107 -5.85 -0.91 -0.69
N VAL A 108 -5.09 -1.94 -1.05
CA VAL A 108 -4.22 -1.93 -2.23
C VAL A 108 -4.92 -2.71 -3.33
N MET A 109 -5.17 -2.07 -4.46
CA MET A 109 -5.72 -2.70 -5.66
C MET A 109 -4.58 -3.05 -6.61
N LEU A 110 -4.56 -4.29 -7.10
CA LEU A 110 -3.67 -4.71 -8.18
C LEU A 110 -4.51 -5.24 -9.33
N HIS A 111 -4.23 -4.87 -10.56
CA HIS A 111 -4.85 -5.49 -11.72
C HIS A 111 -3.86 -5.66 -12.87
N ASN A 112 -4.14 -6.63 -13.75
CA ASN A 112 -3.35 -6.81 -14.96
C ASN A 112 -3.88 -5.94 -16.09
N HIS A 113 -2.98 -5.40 -16.92
CA HIS A 113 -3.31 -4.76 -18.19
C HIS A 113 -2.94 -5.68 -19.37
N PRO A 114 -3.92 -6.32 -20.02
CA PRO A 114 -3.68 -7.22 -21.15
C PRO A 114 -2.96 -6.50 -22.31
N GLY A 115 -3.40 -5.28 -22.61
CA GLY A 115 -2.91 -4.44 -23.71
C GLY A 115 -1.53 -3.78 -23.51
N GLN A 116 -0.83 -4.07 -22.41
CA GLN A 116 0.48 -3.45 -22.08
C GLN A 116 0.46 -1.93 -21.86
N SER A 117 -0.71 -1.30 -21.77
CA SER A 117 -0.87 0.12 -21.50
C SER A 117 -0.53 0.47 -20.04
N GLY A 118 -0.32 1.76 -19.79
CA GLY A 118 -0.35 2.29 -18.42
C GLY A 118 -1.79 2.50 -17.94
N PHE A 119 -1.96 3.32 -16.90
CA PHE A 119 -3.28 3.70 -16.40
C PHE A 119 -4.18 4.28 -17.51
N SER A 120 -5.46 3.93 -17.44
CA SER A 120 -6.56 4.43 -18.24
C SER A 120 -7.41 5.44 -17.45
N LEU A 121 -8.31 6.16 -18.13
CA LEU A 121 -9.29 7.01 -17.42
C LEU A 121 -10.19 6.21 -16.48
N ASN A 122 -10.52 4.97 -16.84
CA ASN A 122 -11.34 4.11 -15.98
C ASN A 122 -10.60 3.77 -14.68
N ASP A 123 -9.30 3.45 -14.77
CA ASP A 123 -8.45 3.23 -13.59
C ASP A 123 -8.45 4.45 -12.69
N LEU A 124 -8.27 5.64 -13.28
CA LEU A 124 -8.28 6.90 -12.54
C LEU A 124 -9.64 7.16 -11.89
N ALA A 125 -10.75 6.84 -12.56
CA ALA A 125 -12.09 6.97 -12.00
C ALA A 125 -12.29 6.03 -10.80
N VAL A 126 -11.94 4.74 -10.95
CA VAL A 126 -12.02 3.75 -9.86
C VAL A 126 -11.15 4.17 -8.67
N PHE A 127 -9.90 4.59 -8.93
CA PHE A 127 -8.97 5.06 -7.90
C PHE A 127 -9.50 6.29 -7.15
N THR A 128 -10.14 7.21 -7.87
CA THR A 128 -10.62 8.48 -7.32
C THR A 128 -11.90 8.31 -6.52
N ILE A 129 -12.88 7.57 -7.05
CA ILE A 129 -14.22 7.43 -6.46
C ILE A 129 -14.18 6.53 -5.20
N ASN A 130 -13.31 5.52 -5.18
CA ASN A 130 -13.22 4.61 -4.05
C ASN A 130 -12.21 5.12 -3.01
N ASN A 131 -12.72 5.78 -1.96
CA ASN A 131 -11.92 6.32 -0.86
C ASN A 131 -11.12 5.25 -0.10
N SER A 132 -11.56 4.00 -0.11
CA SER A 132 -10.86 2.88 0.50
C SER A 132 -9.57 2.50 -0.21
N ILE A 133 -9.44 2.74 -1.52
CA ILE A 133 -8.23 2.43 -2.29
C ILE A 133 -7.16 3.47 -1.97
N LYS A 134 -6.06 3.02 -1.35
CA LYS A 134 -4.86 3.82 -1.12
C LYS A 134 -3.95 3.79 -2.34
N THR A 135 -3.67 2.59 -2.84
CA THR A 135 -2.68 2.33 -3.87
C THR A 135 -3.30 1.49 -4.96
N MET A 136 -3.10 1.88 -6.21
CA MET A 136 -3.46 1.08 -7.38
C MET A 136 -2.18 0.70 -8.13
N THR A 137 -2.04 -0.59 -8.44
CA THR A 137 -0.88 -1.13 -9.14
C THR A 137 -1.33 -1.88 -10.37
N ILE A 138 -0.72 -1.54 -11.50
CA ILE A 138 -0.90 -2.26 -12.76
C ILE A 138 0.31 -3.15 -12.98
N VAL A 139 0.04 -4.41 -13.35
CA VAL A 139 1.04 -5.32 -13.89
C VAL A 139 0.73 -5.58 -15.36
N THR A 140 1.61 -5.19 -16.26
CA THR A 140 1.45 -5.56 -17.67
C THR A 140 1.82 -7.04 -17.88
N ASN A 141 1.26 -7.72 -18.88
CA ASN A 141 1.65 -9.12 -19.16
C ASN A 141 3.15 -9.35 -19.47
N LYS A 142 3.94 -8.28 -19.71
CA LYS A 142 5.41 -8.34 -19.81
C LYS A 142 6.14 -8.12 -18.46
N GLY A 143 5.41 -8.11 -17.35
CA GLY A 143 5.94 -7.94 -15.99
C GLY A 143 6.34 -6.51 -15.65
N ARG A 144 5.93 -5.50 -16.44
CA ARG A 144 6.14 -4.09 -16.06
C ARG A 144 5.14 -3.72 -15.00
N ILE A 145 5.61 -3.08 -13.94
CA ILE A 145 4.79 -2.66 -12.81
C ILE A 145 4.72 -1.13 -12.83
N LYS A 146 3.52 -0.57 -12.78
CA LYS A 146 3.25 0.85 -12.52
C LYS A 146 2.36 0.94 -11.30
N PHE A 147 2.57 1.93 -10.43
CA PHE A 147 1.67 2.18 -9.32
C PHE A 147 1.41 3.68 -9.14
N ILE A 148 0.29 3.99 -8.50
CA ILE A 148 -0.01 5.30 -7.93
C ILE A 148 -0.54 5.08 -6.52
N SER A 149 -0.17 5.94 -5.58
CA SER A 149 -0.69 5.90 -4.21
C SER A 149 -1.12 7.29 -3.74
N LYS A 150 -2.28 7.38 -3.11
CA LYS A 150 -2.77 8.62 -2.48
C LYS A 150 -1.81 9.02 -1.36
N THR A 151 -1.46 10.30 -1.33
CA THR A 151 -0.81 10.93 -0.18
C THR A 151 -1.87 11.42 0.82
N GLU A 152 -1.42 11.95 1.96
CA GLU A 152 -2.29 12.64 2.91
C GLU A 152 -2.89 13.94 2.33
N HIS A 153 -2.30 14.48 1.26
CA HIS A 153 -2.77 15.68 0.57
C HIS A 153 -3.66 15.38 -0.65
N PHE A 154 -3.91 14.10 -0.95
CA PHE A 154 -4.78 13.71 -2.05
C PHE A 154 -6.18 14.33 -1.90
N LYS A 155 -6.61 15.10 -2.90
CA LYS A 155 -7.94 15.70 -2.96
C LYS A 155 -8.72 15.14 -4.14
N GLU A 156 -9.75 14.35 -3.86
CA GLU A 156 -10.67 13.80 -4.86
C GLU A 156 -11.19 14.88 -5.82
N LYS A 157 -11.56 16.06 -5.29
CA LYS A 157 -12.04 17.21 -6.08
C LYS A 157 -11.00 17.72 -7.07
N VAL A 158 -9.71 17.71 -6.71
CA VAL A 158 -8.62 18.13 -7.60
C VAL A 158 -8.52 17.16 -8.76
N MET A 159 -8.48 15.86 -8.48
CA MET A 159 -8.43 14.84 -9.51
C MET A 159 -9.64 14.88 -10.44
N LYS A 160 -10.85 14.95 -9.89
CA LYS A 160 -12.09 15.08 -10.67
C LYS A 160 -12.07 16.29 -11.59
N LYS A 161 -11.58 17.44 -11.10
CA LYS A 161 -11.43 18.66 -11.91
C LYS A 161 -10.44 18.48 -13.05
N MET A 162 -9.29 17.85 -12.80
CA MET A 162 -8.28 17.58 -13.84
C MET A 162 -8.81 16.64 -14.92
N ILE A 163 -9.51 15.56 -14.53
CA ILE A 163 -10.15 14.64 -15.48
C ILE A 163 -11.24 15.37 -16.27
N ALA A 164 -12.08 16.18 -15.61
CA ALA A 164 -13.13 16.95 -16.28
C ALA A 164 -12.55 17.95 -17.30
N ASN A 165 -11.47 18.66 -16.95
CA ASN A 165 -10.79 19.57 -17.86
C ASN A 165 -10.25 18.82 -19.10
N LEU A 166 -9.64 17.65 -18.89
CA LEU A 166 -9.14 16.83 -20.00
C LEU A 166 -10.29 16.40 -20.94
N LEU A 167 -11.46 16.07 -20.40
CA LEU A 167 -12.65 15.68 -21.17
C LEU A 167 -13.34 16.87 -21.87
N ILE A 168 -13.14 18.09 -21.39
CA ILE A 168 -13.59 19.32 -22.08
C ILE A 168 -12.66 19.62 -23.27
N GLU A 169 -11.36 19.42 -23.09
CA GLU A 169 -10.36 19.67 -24.13
C GLU A 169 -10.36 18.61 -25.24
N LYS A 170 -10.67 17.35 -24.89
CA LYS A 170 -10.58 16.21 -25.79
C LYS A 170 -11.75 15.25 -25.58
N SER A 171 -12.27 14.72 -26.68
CA SER A 171 -13.21 13.60 -26.63
C SER A 171 -12.53 12.32 -26.12
N LEU A 172 -13.31 11.43 -25.52
CA LEU A 172 -12.82 10.18 -24.89
C LEU A 172 -11.98 9.32 -25.83
N ASP A 173 -12.36 9.23 -27.10
CA ASP A 173 -11.72 8.44 -28.15
C ASP A 173 -10.36 9.01 -28.60
N VAL A 174 -10.07 10.28 -28.27
CA VAL A 174 -8.83 10.97 -28.65
C VAL A 174 -7.83 11.06 -27.48
N ILE A 175 -8.28 10.79 -26.25
CA ILE A 175 -7.41 10.85 -25.07
C ILE A 175 -6.35 9.74 -25.14
N SER A 176 -5.09 10.17 -25.14
CA SER A 176 -3.95 9.27 -25.29
C SER A 176 -3.31 8.92 -23.94
N THR A 177 -2.50 7.86 -23.91
CA THR A 177 -1.67 7.54 -22.73
C THR A 177 -0.79 8.71 -22.29
N LYS A 178 -0.32 9.56 -23.22
CA LYS A 178 0.50 10.73 -22.89
C LYS A 178 -0.28 11.78 -22.11
N ASP A 179 -1.58 11.94 -22.40
CA ASP A 179 -2.44 12.86 -21.67
C ASP A 179 -2.64 12.37 -20.23
N ILE A 180 -2.82 11.06 -20.04
CA ILE A 180 -2.90 10.44 -18.71
C ILE A 180 -1.58 10.58 -17.95
N GLU A 181 -0.45 10.32 -18.60
CA GLU A 181 0.87 10.47 -17.97
C GLU A 181 1.16 11.92 -17.58
N ARG A 182 0.71 12.92 -18.36
CA ARG A 182 0.79 14.33 -17.99
C ARG A 182 -0.04 14.65 -16.76
N LEU A 183 -1.29 14.20 -16.72
CA LEU A 183 -2.18 14.37 -15.56
C LEU A 183 -1.59 13.76 -14.30
N LEU A 184 -1.07 12.53 -14.38
CA LEU A 184 -0.41 11.85 -13.26
C LEU A 184 0.84 12.61 -12.79
N LYS A 185 1.65 13.13 -13.72
CA LYS A 185 2.83 13.93 -13.38
C LYS A 185 2.45 15.21 -12.66
N GLU A 186 1.39 15.89 -13.06
CA GLU A 186 0.88 17.08 -12.36
C GLU A 186 0.39 16.75 -10.95
N LEU A 187 -0.31 15.64 -10.75
CA LEU A 187 -0.73 15.19 -9.42
C LEU A 187 0.48 14.86 -8.53
N TYR A 188 1.48 14.19 -9.07
CA TYR A 188 2.73 13.89 -8.37
C TYR A 188 3.46 15.17 -7.96
N ASN A 189 3.62 16.13 -8.88
CA ASN A 189 4.28 17.40 -8.61
C ASN A 189 3.56 18.26 -7.56
N ASN A 190 2.24 18.08 -7.42
CA ASN A 190 1.42 18.75 -6.41
C ASN A 190 1.19 17.89 -5.16
N ASP A 191 2.01 16.86 -4.95
CA ASP A 191 2.01 15.99 -3.78
C ASP A 191 0.64 15.34 -3.50
N ASN A 192 -0.18 15.10 -4.53
CA ASN A 192 -1.45 14.38 -4.37
C ASN A 192 -1.25 12.86 -4.46
N ILE A 193 -0.25 12.41 -5.21
CA ILE A 193 0.07 10.99 -5.37
C ILE A 193 1.60 10.77 -5.35
N ILE A 194 2.00 9.53 -5.05
CA ILE A 194 3.35 9.00 -5.27
C ILE A 194 3.31 7.82 -6.25
#